data_AF-A0A0N4Z6G8-F1
#
_entry.id   AF-A0A0N4Z6G8-F1
#
_cell.length_a   1.000
_cell.length_b   1.000
_cell.length_c   1.000
_cell.angle_alpha   90.00
_cell.angle_beta   90.00
_cell.angle_gamma   90.00
#
_symmetry.space_group_name_H-M   'P 1'
#
loop_
_entity.id
_entity.type
_entity.pdbx_description
1 polymer ?
#
loop_
_entity_poly.entity_id
_entity_poly.type
_entity_poly.pdbx_seq_one_letter_code
_entity_poly.pdbx_strand_id
1 'polypeptide(L)'
;MSATTVRYKFRGIQNYYTSINVLYIVISLVLLLIGNYVREFTYPFSSGVILGLIICSIIILSIAAFGFYTANRQNHAGIVFYIVFLGFALLVQIAVALTCIFHTTTSELNEEVKYHWKNSDDNQIFKFENRFNCCGLSSTMDSAVNCTMLKCSKNKDCDPCINVISIKILEGLILAGSVGIVTSVFYFLGIYAAIKYKQAINDYWEEYMVMSEESDSEFYYDC
;
A
#
# COMPACT_ATOMS: atom_id res chain seq x y z
N MET A 1 12.62 20.40 -35.71
CA MET A 1 12.35 18.99 -35.32
C MET A 1 11.01 18.61 -35.94
N SER A 2 10.84 17.40 -36.50
CA SER A 2 9.55 17.04 -37.15
C SER A 2 8.44 16.83 -36.12
N ALA A 3 7.22 17.28 -36.42
CA ALA A 3 6.02 17.13 -35.57
C ALA A 3 5.75 15.67 -35.15
N THR A 4 6.20 14.69 -35.93
CA THR A 4 6.09 13.26 -35.60
C THR A 4 7.00 12.87 -34.42
N THR A 5 8.22 13.41 -34.38
CA THR A 5 9.20 13.16 -33.30
C THR A 5 8.69 13.71 -31.96
N VAL A 6 8.11 14.92 -31.98
CA VAL A 6 7.50 15.57 -30.80
C VAL A 6 6.39 14.70 -30.22
N ARG A 7 5.44 14.28 -31.07
CA ARG A 7 4.31 13.42 -30.69
C ARG A 7 4.75 12.06 -30.17
N TYR A 8 5.78 11.46 -30.78
CA TYR A 8 6.30 10.16 -30.34
C TYR A 8 6.92 10.25 -28.93
N LYS A 9 7.77 11.26 -28.70
CA LYS A 9 8.39 11.51 -27.38
C LYS A 9 7.34 11.76 -26.30
N PHE A 10 6.33 12.59 -26.60
CA PHE A 10 5.22 12.88 -25.69
C PHE A 10 4.44 11.61 -25.32
N ARG A 11 4.04 10.80 -26.31
CA ARG A 11 3.33 9.52 -26.08
C ARG A 11 4.15 8.54 -25.26
N GLY A 12 5.46 8.48 -25.45
CA GLY A 12 6.35 7.64 -24.63
C GLY A 12 6.30 8.02 -23.15
N ILE A 13 6.38 9.32 -22.83
CA ILE A 13 6.32 9.83 -21.46
C ILE A 13 4.93 9.60 -20.86
N GLN A 14 3.86 9.84 -21.64
CA GLN A 14 2.48 9.58 -21.22
C GLN A 14 2.27 8.10 -20.89
N ASN A 15 2.71 7.19 -21.77
CA ASN A 15 2.57 5.74 -21.56
C ASN A 15 3.35 5.27 -20.33
N TYR A 16 4.54 5.80 -20.09
CA TYR A 16 5.33 5.51 -18.89
C TYR A 16 4.61 5.95 -17.61
N TYR A 17 4.10 7.19 -17.57
CA TYR A 17 3.30 7.70 -16.45
C TYR A 17 2.02 6.88 -16.22
N THR A 18 1.29 6.53 -17.29
CA THR A 18 0.11 5.68 -17.20
C THR A 18 0.45 4.28 -16.68
N SER A 19 1.55 3.68 -17.14
CA SER A 19 1.99 2.35 -16.72
C SER A 19 2.29 2.28 -15.22
N ILE A 20 2.91 3.33 -14.66
CA ILE A 20 3.15 3.42 -13.21
C ILE A 20 1.83 3.46 -12.43
N ASN A 21 0.84 4.25 -12.89
CA ASN A 21 -0.45 4.32 -12.20
C ASN A 21 -1.24 3.00 -12.31
N VAL A 22 -1.17 2.30 -13.44
CA VAL A 22 -1.75 0.96 -13.58
C VAL A 22 -1.09 -0.04 -12.63
N LEU A 23 0.24 0.01 -12.50
CA LEU A 23 0.97 -0.81 -11.52
C LEU A 23 0.46 -0.57 -10.10
N TYR A 24 0.26 0.69 -9.71
CA TYR A 24 -0.28 1.04 -8.39
C TYR A 24 -1.69 0.52 -8.17
N ILE A 25 -2.57 0.63 -9.17
CA ILE A 25 -3.92 0.05 -9.10
C ILE A 25 -3.84 -1.46 -8.81
N VAL A 26 -3.02 -2.19 -9.56
CA VAL A 26 -2.87 -3.64 -9.39
C VAL A 26 -2.34 -3.97 -8.00
N ILE A 27 -1.28 -3.29 -7.54
CA ILE A 27 -0.71 -3.51 -6.20
C ILE A 27 -1.73 -3.22 -5.11
N SER A 28 -2.47 -2.10 -5.20
CA SER A 28 -3.48 -1.75 -4.20
C SER A 28 -4.63 -2.75 -4.14
N LEU A 29 -5.07 -3.29 -5.28
CA LEU A 29 -6.10 -4.33 -5.31
C LEU A 29 -5.60 -5.64 -4.67
N VAL A 30 -4.38 -6.05 -4.96
CA VAL A 30 -3.77 -7.24 -4.33
C VAL A 30 -3.65 -7.05 -2.82
N LEU A 31 -3.17 -5.90 -2.36
CA LEU A 31 -3.07 -5.59 -0.92
C LEU A 31 -4.44 -5.54 -0.24
N LEU A 32 -5.46 -5.02 -0.92
CA LEU A 32 -6.83 -5.00 -0.39
C LEU A 32 -7.41 -6.41 -0.25
N LEU A 33 -7.19 -7.29 -1.22
CA LEU A 33 -7.64 -8.69 -1.17
C LEU A 33 -6.93 -9.46 -0.06
N ILE A 34 -5.59 -9.34 0.02
CA ILE A 34 -4.80 -9.97 1.08
C ILE A 34 -5.21 -9.41 2.45
N GLY A 35 -5.38 -8.10 2.57
CA GLY A 35 -5.76 -7.45 3.83
C GLY A 35 -7.11 -7.94 4.35
N ASN A 36 -8.13 -8.04 3.48
CA ASN A 36 -9.43 -8.58 3.87
C ASN A 36 -9.37 -10.07 4.23
N TYR A 37 -8.63 -10.86 3.45
CA TYR A 37 -8.36 -12.26 3.76
C TYR A 37 -7.79 -12.35 5.19
N VAL A 38 -6.64 -11.72 5.45
CA VAL A 38 -5.96 -11.73 6.77
C VAL A 38 -6.88 -11.25 7.90
N ARG A 39 -7.64 -10.17 7.69
CA ARG A 39 -8.59 -9.65 8.69
C ARG A 39 -9.62 -10.70 9.12
N GLU A 40 -10.17 -11.46 8.19
CA GLU A 40 -11.10 -12.54 8.51
C GLU A 40 -10.40 -13.68 9.27
N PHE A 41 -9.13 -13.97 8.97
CA PHE A 41 -8.34 -14.98 9.70
C PHE A 41 -7.97 -14.58 11.13
N THR A 42 -7.87 -13.28 11.43
CA THR A 42 -7.35 -12.78 12.72
C THR A 42 -8.42 -12.09 13.57
N TYR A 43 -9.70 -12.17 13.23
CA TYR A 43 -10.79 -11.56 14.01
C TYR A 43 -10.98 -12.25 15.38
N PRO A 44 -11.08 -11.51 16.53
CA PRO A 44 -11.19 -10.06 16.70
C PRO A 44 -9.85 -9.35 17.00
N PHE A 45 -8.72 -10.05 16.98
CA PHE A 45 -7.38 -9.47 17.13
C PHE A 45 -6.96 -8.72 15.85
N SER A 46 -7.89 -7.97 15.24
CA SER A 46 -7.53 -7.06 14.16
C SER A 46 -6.71 -5.93 14.77
N SER A 47 -5.40 -6.07 14.71
CA SER A 47 -4.49 -5.00 15.09
C SER A 47 -4.80 -3.78 14.21
N GLY A 48 -4.59 -2.59 14.76
CA GLY A 48 -4.69 -1.34 14.00
C GLY A 48 -3.85 -1.37 12.71
N VAL A 49 -2.82 -2.23 12.68
CA VAL A 49 -1.99 -2.53 11.51
C VAL A 49 -2.79 -3.11 10.33
N ILE A 50 -3.63 -4.12 10.53
CA ILE A 50 -4.40 -4.75 9.44
C ILE A 50 -5.42 -3.76 8.86
N LEU A 51 -6.09 -3.00 9.73
CA LEU A 51 -7.02 -1.96 9.29
C LEU A 51 -6.28 -0.82 8.57
N GLY A 52 -5.11 -0.43 9.07
CA GLY A 52 -4.23 0.55 8.43
C GLY A 52 -3.83 0.13 7.03
N LEU A 53 -3.43 -1.13 6.82
CA LEU A 53 -3.10 -1.67 5.49
C LEU A 53 -4.27 -1.56 4.51
N ILE A 54 -5.48 -1.90 4.95
CA ILE A 54 -6.70 -1.80 4.12
C ILE A 54 -6.98 -0.33 3.75
N ILE A 55 -6.97 0.57 4.73
CA ILE A 55 -7.26 2.00 4.51
C ILE A 55 -6.21 2.63 3.60
N CYS A 56 -4.92 2.39 3.86
CA CYS A 56 -3.82 2.84 3.01
C CYS A 56 -4.02 2.35 1.57
N SER A 57 -4.38 1.08 1.38
CA SER A 57 -4.58 0.51 0.04
C SER A 57 -5.71 1.21 -0.72
N ILE A 58 -6.81 1.57 -0.06
CA ILE A 58 -7.93 2.30 -0.69
C ILE A 58 -7.51 3.73 -1.08
N ILE A 59 -6.76 4.40 -0.23
CA ILE A 59 -6.24 5.76 -0.52
C ILE A 59 -5.32 5.71 -1.73
N ILE A 60 -4.38 4.77 -1.77
CA ILE A 60 -3.43 4.61 -2.87
C ILE A 60 -4.16 4.27 -4.17
N LEU A 61 -5.16 3.38 -4.12
CA LEU A 61 -6.00 3.06 -5.26
C LEU A 61 -6.71 4.31 -5.82
N SER A 62 -7.22 5.17 -4.93
CA SER A 62 -7.90 6.42 -5.30
C SER A 62 -6.93 7.41 -5.95
N ILE A 63 -5.72 7.56 -5.40
CA ILE A 63 -4.66 8.41 -5.96
C ILE A 63 -4.22 7.88 -7.33
N ALA A 64 -4.06 6.57 -7.48
CA ALA A 64 -3.64 5.94 -8.72
C ALA A 64 -4.71 6.06 -9.83
N ALA A 65 -5.99 5.87 -9.48
CA ALA A 65 -7.11 6.11 -10.39
C ALA A 65 -7.17 7.59 -10.84
N PHE A 66 -6.92 8.52 -9.93
CA PHE A 66 -6.82 9.94 -10.28
C PHE A 66 -5.62 10.22 -11.19
N GLY A 67 -4.46 9.63 -10.95
CA GLY A 67 -3.29 9.72 -11.83
C GLY A 67 -3.54 9.16 -13.23
N PHE A 68 -4.24 8.03 -13.33
CA PHE A 68 -4.69 7.50 -14.62
C PHE A 68 -5.65 8.47 -15.35
N TYR A 69 -6.58 9.09 -14.62
CA TYR A 69 -7.49 10.06 -15.18
C TYR A 69 -6.77 11.33 -15.70
N THR A 70 -5.80 11.86 -14.95
CA THR A 70 -5.04 13.05 -15.35
C THR A 70 -4.14 12.79 -16.56
N ALA A 71 -3.69 11.54 -16.76
CA ALA A 71 -2.96 11.13 -17.97
C ALA A 71 -3.80 11.36 -19.24
N ASN A 72 -5.11 11.18 -19.19
CA ASN A 72 -5.99 11.33 -20.37
C ASN A 72 -6.48 12.77 -20.57
N ARG A 73 -6.62 13.54 -19.48
CA ARG A 73 -7.11 14.92 -19.53
C ARG A 73 -6.02 15.97 -19.75
N GLN A 74 -4.75 15.62 -19.58
CA GLN A 74 -3.62 16.56 -19.66
C GLN A 74 -3.79 17.82 -18.78
N ASN A 75 -4.52 17.69 -17.67
CA ASN A 75 -4.84 18.81 -16.78
C ASN A 75 -3.67 19.11 -15.83
N HIS A 76 -3.00 20.25 -16.02
CA HIS A 76 -1.87 20.69 -15.19
C HIS A 76 -2.20 20.75 -13.70
N ALA A 77 -3.35 21.32 -13.33
CA ALA A 77 -3.75 21.40 -11.93
C ALA A 77 -3.95 20.00 -11.34
N GLY A 78 -4.56 19.10 -12.11
CA GLY A 78 -4.76 17.70 -11.72
C GLY A 78 -3.44 16.96 -11.44
N ILE A 79 -2.43 17.15 -12.29
CA ILE A 79 -1.11 16.51 -12.10
C ILE A 79 -0.41 17.06 -10.84
N VAL A 80 -0.56 18.36 -10.55
CA VAL A 80 0.00 18.96 -9.32
C VAL A 80 -0.68 18.39 -8.08
N PHE A 81 -2.02 18.31 -8.04
CA PHE A 81 -2.74 17.67 -6.94
C PHE A 81 -2.32 16.21 -6.74
N TYR A 82 -2.16 15.47 -7.84
CA TYR A 82 -1.66 14.10 -7.80
C TYR A 82 -0.27 14.01 -7.12
N ILE A 83 0.67 14.87 -7.51
CA ILE A 83 2.02 14.91 -6.91
C ILE A 83 1.94 15.21 -5.41
N VAL A 84 1.09 16.14 -4.98
CA VAL A 84 0.91 16.50 -3.58
C VAL A 84 0.35 15.33 -2.77
N PHE A 85 -0.71 14.68 -3.25
CA PHE A 85 -1.30 13.53 -2.56
C PHE A 85 -0.34 12.34 -2.50
N LEU A 86 0.38 12.07 -3.59
CA LEU A 86 1.39 11.00 -3.63
C LEU A 86 2.56 11.31 -2.69
N GLY A 87 2.95 12.58 -2.56
CA GLY A 87 3.95 13.05 -1.59
C GLY A 87 3.49 12.87 -0.14
N PHE A 88 2.24 13.19 0.18
CA PHE A 88 1.70 12.94 1.52
C PHE A 88 1.66 11.43 1.84
N ALA A 89 1.20 10.61 0.89
CA ALA A 89 1.19 9.16 1.04
C ALA A 89 2.60 8.60 1.29
N LEU A 90 3.61 9.12 0.58
CA LEU A 90 5.02 8.78 0.79
C LEU A 90 5.50 9.08 2.21
N LEU A 91 5.20 10.26 2.75
CA LEU A 91 5.62 10.62 4.11
C LEU A 91 4.96 9.72 5.16
N VAL A 92 3.66 9.47 5.04
CA VAL A 92 2.93 8.58 5.94
C VAL A 92 3.47 7.15 5.85
N GLN A 93 3.72 6.64 4.64
CA GLN A 93 4.21 5.28 4.42
C GLN A 93 5.60 5.08 5.06
N ILE A 94 6.51 6.05 4.92
CA ILE A 94 7.83 6.00 5.56
C ILE A 94 7.68 6.01 7.08
N ALA A 95 6.86 6.91 7.63
CA ALA A 95 6.66 7.00 9.08
C ALA A 95 6.14 5.67 9.66
N VAL A 96 5.10 5.09 9.04
CA VAL A 96 4.55 3.80 9.46
C VAL A 96 5.58 2.68 9.32
N ALA A 97 6.30 2.62 8.19
CA ALA A 97 7.30 1.59 7.95
C ALA A 97 8.43 1.62 8.99
N LEU A 98 8.91 2.81 9.36
CA LEU A 98 9.91 2.98 10.39
C LEU A 98 9.39 2.53 11.77
N THR A 99 8.15 2.86 12.14
CA THR A 99 7.54 2.38 13.38
C THR A 99 7.45 0.85 13.40
N CYS A 100 7.01 0.23 12.31
CA CYS A 100 6.90 -1.23 12.22
C CYS A 100 8.24 -1.95 12.32
N ILE A 101 9.34 -1.34 11.84
CA ILE A 101 10.68 -1.96 11.87
C ILE A 101 11.39 -1.69 13.19
N PHE A 102 11.37 -0.44 13.68
CA PHE A 102 12.22 -0.01 14.79
C PHE A 102 11.53 -0.01 16.15
N HIS A 103 10.20 0.08 16.21
CA HIS A 103 9.46 0.28 17.45
C HIS A 103 8.62 -0.93 17.87
N THR A 104 8.88 -2.12 17.31
CA THR A 104 8.09 -3.32 17.62
C THR A 104 8.88 -4.23 18.54
N THR A 105 8.73 -4.07 19.87
CA THR A 105 9.28 -5.01 20.84
C THR A 105 8.29 -6.12 21.18
N THR A 106 8.78 -7.33 21.49
CA THR A 106 7.92 -8.45 21.89
C THR A 106 7.16 -8.19 23.19
N SER A 107 7.71 -7.38 24.09
CA SER A 107 7.06 -7.00 25.36
C SER A 107 5.82 -6.13 25.16
N GLU A 108 5.87 -5.15 24.24
CA GLU A 108 4.72 -4.29 23.95
C GLU A 108 3.62 -5.10 23.25
N LEU A 109 4.00 -5.96 22.30
CA LEU A 109 3.07 -6.87 21.64
C LEU A 109 2.40 -7.84 22.63
N ASN A 110 3.13 -8.35 23.62
CA ASN A 110 2.57 -9.23 24.64
C ASN A 110 1.45 -8.55 25.45
N GLU A 111 1.60 -7.26 25.79
CA GLU A 111 0.56 -6.51 26.50
C GLU A 111 -0.68 -6.28 25.63
N GLU A 112 -0.50 -6.02 24.33
CA GLU A 112 -1.60 -5.92 23.37
C GLU A 112 -2.34 -7.26 23.23
N VAL A 113 -1.61 -8.37 23.11
CA VAL A 113 -2.19 -9.71 23.05
C VAL A 113 -2.98 -10.03 24.33
N LYS A 114 -2.45 -9.71 25.51
CA LYS A 114 -3.18 -9.88 26.79
C LYS A 114 -4.46 -9.06 26.83
N TYR A 115 -4.39 -7.79 26.40
CA TYR A 115 -5.56 -6.91 26.36
C TYR A 115 -6.65 -7.48 25.45
N HIS A 116 -6.29 -7.90 24.24
CA HIS A 116 -7.26 -8.46 23.30
C HIS A 116 -7.78 -9.83 23.75
N TRP A 117 -6.94 -10.68 24.35
CA TRP A 117 -7.36 -11.97 24.90
C TRP A 117 -8.40 -11.80 26.00
N LYS A 118 -8.18 -10.87 26.94
CA LYS A 118 -9.11 -10.58 28.04
C LYS A 118 -10.48 -10.08 27.56
N ASN A 119 -10.52 -9.40 26.41
CA ASN A 119 -11.74 -8.85 25.83
C ASN A 119 -12.37 -9.77 24.76
N SER A 120 -11.83 -10.98 24.57
CA SER A 120 -12.36 -11.95 23.61
C SER A 120 -13.30 -12.95 24.30
N ASP A 121 -14.31 -13.41 23.57
CA ASP A 121 -15.18 -14.50 24.02
C ASP A 121 -14.55 -15.89 23.79
N ASP A 122 -15.13 -16.92 24.41
CA ASP A 122 -14.61 -18.29 24.35
C ASP A 122 -14.50 -18.84 22.91
N ASN A 123 -15.43 -18.47 22.03
CA ASN A 123 -15.42 -18.91 20.64
C ASN A 123 -14.31 -18.22 19.84
N GLN A 124 -14.05 -16.95 20.13
CA GLN A 124 -12.91 -16.22 19.58
C GLN A 124 -11.61 -16.85 20.07
N ILE A 125 -11.43 -17.05 21.37
CA ILE A 125 -10.23 -17.67 21.97
C ILE A 125 -9.96 -19.04 21.33
N PHE A 126 -10.96 -19.92 21.25
CA PHE A 126 -10.81 -21.25 20.64
C PHE A 126 -10.37 -21.18 19.17
N LYS A 127 -10.87 -20.20 18.40
CA LYS A 127 -10.41 -19.99 17.02
C LYS A 127 -8.93 -19.66 16.96
N PHE A 128 -8.39 -18.85 17.88
CA PHE A 128 -6.94 -18.57 17.94
C PHE A 128 -6.15 -19.81 18.29
N GLU A 129 -6.54 -20.51 19.35
CA GLU A 129 -5.88 -21.74 19.80
C GLU A 129 -5.83 -22.78 18.67
N ASN A 130 -6.94 -22.98 17.95
CA ASN A 130 -7.01 -23.89 16.80
C ASN A 130 -6.20 -23.41 15.59
N ARG A 131 -6.21 -22.10 15.30
CA ARG A 131 -5.52 -21.52 14.13
C ARG A 131 -4.01 -21.51 14.27
N PHE A 132 -3.52 -21.14 15.45
CA PHE A 132 -2.09 -21.07 15.76
C PHE A 132 -1.56 -22.36 16.39
N ASN A 133 -2.45 -23.33 16.66
CA ASN A 133 -2.12 -24.61 17.26
C ASN A 133 -1.34 -24.45 18.57
N CYS A 134 -1.82 -23.53 19.41
CA CYS A 134 -1.30 -23.17 20.73
C CYS A 134 -2.43 -23.32 21.76
N CYS A 135 -2.11 -23.33 23.05
CA CYS A 135 -3.11 -23.51 24.10
C CYS A 135 -2.85 -22.57 25.28
N GLY A 136 -3.92 -21.88 25.72
CA GLY A 136 -3.88 -20.90 26.80
C GLY A 136 -3.04 -19.67 26.49
N LEU A 137 -3.21 -18.61 27.29
CA LEU A 137 -2.56 -17.32 27.03
C LEU A 137 -1.08 -17.34 27.43
N SER A 138 -0.80 -17.33 28.74
CA SER A 138 0.55 -17.30 29.31
C SER A 138 1.05 -18.68 29.74
N SER A 139 0.12 -19.63 29.92
CA SER A 139 0.40 -21.04 30.19
C SER A 139 -0.70 -21.90 29.60
N THR A 140 -0.43 -23.19 29.38
CA THR A 140 -1.36 -24.15 28.75
C THR A 140 -2.62 -24.47 29.58
N MET A 141 -2.75 -23.91 30.78
CA MET A 141 -3.91 -24.08 31.67
C MET A 141 -4.61 -22.75 31.98
N ASP A 142 -4.06 -21.62 31.52
CA ASP A 142 -4.56 -20.29 31.81
C ASP A 142 -5.41 -19.76 30.66
N SER A 143 -6.67 -19.44 30.96
CA SER A 143 -7.60 -18.78 30.03
C SER A 143 -7.77 -19.54 28.70
N ALA A 144 -7.62 -20.87 28.77
CA ALA A 144 -7.67 -21.79 27.64
C ALA A 144 -9.09 -22.31 27.41
N VAL A 145 -9.50 -22.46 26.14
CA VAL A 145 -10.84 -22.94 25.80
C VAL A 145 -10.75 -24.28 25.09
N ASN A 146 -10.99 -25.36 25.84
CA ASN A 146 -11.10 -26.72 25.31
C ASN A 146 -9.93 -27.16 24.40
N CYS A 147 -8.70 -27.03 24.91
CA CYS A 147 -7.49 -27.40 24.18
C CYS A 147 -7.40 -28.88 23.75
N THR A 148 -8.22 -29.76 24.33
CA THR A 148 -8.23 -31.20 23.98
C THR A 148 -8.59 -31.47 22.52
N MET A 149 -9.27 -30.54 21.87
CA MET A 149 -9.63 -30.64 20.45
C MET A 149 -8.51 -30.21 19.50
N LEU A 150 -7.41 -29.67 20.02
CA LEU A 150 -6.29 -29.15 19.24
C LEU A 150 -5.33 -30.26 18.79
N LYS A 151 -4.63 -30.03 17.68
CA LYS A 151 -3.64 -30.99 17.16
C LYS A 151 -2.42 -31.10 18.08
N CYS A 152 -1.94 -29.98 18.64
CA CYS A 152 -0.82 -29.99 19.59
C CYS A 152 -1.13 -30.77 20.87
N SER A 153 -2.39 -30.79 21.31
CA SER A 153 -2.81 -31.46 22.54
C SER A 153 -2.69 -32.99 22.44
N LYS A 154 -2.87 -33.54 21.23
CA LYS A 154 -2.67 -34.98 20.96
C LYS A 154 -1.24 -35.44 21.25
N ASN A 155 -0.26 -34.56 21.08
CA ASN A 155 1.15 -34.84 21.32
C ASN A 155 1.66 -34.31 22.67
N LYS A 156 0.79 -33.70 23.50
CA LYS A 156 1.12 -33.01 24.76
C LYS A 156 2.18 -31.91 24.62
N ASP A 157 2.29 -31.29 23.45
CA ASP A 157 3.32 -30.33 23.11
C ASP A 157 2.69 -29.05 22.56
N CYS A 158 1.90 -28.38 23.40
CA CYS A 158 1.29 -27.09 23.06
C CYS A 158 2.08 -25.97 23.71
N ASP A 159 2.52 -25.00 22.90
CA ASP A 159 3.07 -23.75 23.41
C ASP A 159 1.96 -22.80 23.90
N PRO A 160 2.28 -21.89 24.85
CA PRO A 160 1.41 -20.78 25.20
C PRO A 160 1.20 -19.85 24.00
N CYS A 161 -0.05 -19.43 23.79
CA CYS A 161 -0.42 -18.61 22.63
C CYS A 161 0.24 -17.22 22.63
N ILE A 162 0.58 -16.64 23.79
CA ILE A 162 1.16 -15.29 23.84
C ILE A 162 2.46 -15.20 23.04
N ASN A 163 3.35 -16.18 23.15
CA ASN A 163 4.63 -16.18 22.45
C ASN A 163 4.44 -16.44 20.94
N VAL A 164 3.58 -17.40 20.60
CA VAL A 164 3.29 -17.77 19.21
C VAL A 164 2.66 -16.60 18.46
N ILE A 165 1.67 -15.94 19.07
CA ILE A 165 0.97 -14.79 18.47
C ILE A 165 1.91 -13.60 18.34
N SER A 166 2.64 -13.22 19.40
CA SER A 166 3.54 -12.06 19.36
C SER A 166 4.67 -12.21 18.33
N ILE A 167 5.24 -13.41 18.17
CA ILE A 167 6.24 -13.68 17.12
C ILE A 167 5.61 -13.51 15.73
N LYS A 168 4.41 -14.04 15.51
CA LYS A 168 3.72 -13.92 14.21
C LYS A 168 3.34 -12.49 13.88
N ILE A 169 2.93 -11.71 14.89
CA ILE A 169 2.68 -10.28 14.74
C ILE A 169 3.98 -9.56 14.39
N LEU A 170 5.08 -9.80 15.11
CA LEU A 170 6.39 -9.20 14.83
C LEU A 170 6.88 -9.50 13.41
N GLU A 171 6.81 -10.76 12.97
CA GLU A 171 7.14 -11.15 11.58
C GLU A 171 6.29 -10.38 10.57
N GLY A 172 4.99 -10.23 10.85
CA GLY A 172 4.05 -9.46 10.05
C GLY A 172 4.39 -7.97 9.99
N LEU A 173 4.76 -7.34 11.12
CA LEU A 173 5.16 -5.93 11.15
C LEU A 173 6.47 -5.69 10.40
N ILE A 174 7.47 -6.55 10.54
CA ILE A 174 8.73 -6.43 9.80
C ILE A 174 8.46 -6.54 8.29
N LEU A 175 7.65 -7.51 7.88
CA LEU A 175 7.27 -7.68 6.48
C LEU A 175 6.49 -6.46 5.96
N ALA A 176 5.49 -5.98 6.71
CA ALA A 176 4.72 -4.79 6.35
C ALA A 176 5.60 -3.53 6.25
N GLY A 177 6.53 -3.35 7.19
CA GLY A 177 7.50 -2.26 7.15
C GLY A 177 8.41 -2.33 5.92
N SER A 178 8.90 -3.52 5.58
CA SER A 178 9.72 -3.72 4.37
C SER A 178 8.95 -3.38 3.08
N VAL A 179 7.69 -3.82 2.98
CA VAL A 179 6.79 -3.48 1.85
C VAL A 179 6.55 -1.97 1.80
N GLY A 180 6.37 -1.32 2.94
CA GLY A 180 6.24 0.13 3.03
C GLY A 180 7.43 0.87 2.44
N ILE A 181 8.66 0.50 2.82
CA ILE A 181 9.90 1.11 2.29
C ILE A 181 10.02 0.91 0.79
N VAL A 182 9.79 -0.31 0.29
CA VAL A 182 9.85 -0.59 -1.15
C VAL A 182 8.83 0.25 -1.90
N THR A 183 7.60 0.34 -1.38
CA THR A 183 6.52 1.15 -1.97
C THR A 183 6.88 2.64 -1.98
N SER A 184 7.56 3.15 -0.95
CA SER A 184 8.07 4.52 -0.91
C SER A 184 9.04 4.81 -2.06
N VAL A 185 9.93 3.88 -2.41
CA VAL A 185 10.83 4.03 -3.58
C VAL A 185 10.02 4.16 -4.87
N PHE A 186 8.98 3.34 -5.03
CA PHE A 186 8.09 3.46 -6.18
C PHE A 186 7.39 4.83 -6.21
N TYR A 187 6.89 5.34 -5.10
CA TYR A 187 6.27 6.67 -5.07
C TYR A 187 7.23 7.79 -5.52
N PHE A 188 8.51 7.73 -5.16
CA PHE A 188 9.49 8.66 -5.72
C PHE A 188 9.57 8.58 -7.25
N LEU A 189 9.58 7.36 -7.82
CA LEU A 189 9.52 7.17 -9.28
C LEU A 189 8.21 7.71 -9.87
N GLY A 190 7.08 7.55 -9.19
CA GLY A 190 5.79 8.11 -9.60
C GLY A 190 5.75 9.63 -9.58
N ILE A 191 6.30 10.26 -8.54
CA ILE A 191 6.45 11.72 -8.45
C ILE A 191 7.36 12.22 -9.58
N TYR A 192 8.51 11.58 -9.78
CA TYR A 192 9.41 11.91 -10.88
C TYR A 192 8.74 11.80 -12.25
N ALA A 193 8.01 10.70 -12.49
CA ALA A 193 7.26 10.50 -13.73
C ALA A 193 6.18 11.57 -13.93
N ALA A 194 5.47 11.96 -12.87
CA ALA A 194 4.45 13.01 -12.93
C ALA A 194 5.04 14.39 -13.25
N ILE A 195 6.20 14.73 -12.65
CA ILE A 195 6.92 15.98 -12.98
C ILE A 195 7.35 15.96 -14.44
N LYS A 196 7.91 14.84 -14.92
CA LYS A 196 8.31 14.69 -16.32
C LYS A 196 7.13 14.74 -17.28
N TYR A 197 6.00 14.14 -16.91
CA TYR A 197 4.78 14.22 -17.71
C TYR A 197 4.24 15.65 -17.78
N LYS A 198 4.21 16.37 -16.66
CA LYS A 198 3.83 17.79 -16.62
C LYS A 198 4.73 18.65 -17.51
N GLN A 199 6.06 18.44 -17.45
CA GLN A 199 7.02 19.12 -18.32
C GLN A 199 6.75 18.81 -19.80
N ALA A 200 6.54 17.54 -20.13
CA ALA A 200 6.25 17.11 -21.50
C ALA A 200 4.96 17.72 -22.06
N ILE A 201 3.93 17.95 -21.24
CA ILE A 201 2.72 18.68 -21.67
C ILE A 201 3.09 20.13 -22.04
N ASN A 202 3.88 20.81 -21.21
CA ASN A 202 4.29 22.19 -21.47
C ASN A 202 5.08 22.30 -22.78
N ASP A 203 6.12 21.47 -22.92
CA ASP A 203 6.97 21.43 -24.11
C ASP A 203 6.15 21.12 -25.38
N TYR A 204 5.17 20.21 -25.27
CA TYR A 204 4.31 19.84 -26.40
C TYR A 204 3.44 21.00 -26.90
N TRP A 205 2.81 21.77 -25.99
CA TRP A 205 1.98 22.90 -26.38
C TRP A 205 2.80 24.08 -26.87
N GLU A 206 3.98 24.34 -26.29
CA GLU A 206 4.91 25.37 -26.78
C GLU A 206 5.35 25.06 -28.22
N GLU A 207 5.83 23.85 -28.50
CA GLU A 207 6.25 23.46 -29.85
C GLU A 207 5.07 23.46 -30.85
N TYR A 208 3.86 23.08 -30.41
CA TYR A 208 2.67 23.09 -31.26
C TYR A 208 2.25 24.51 -31.67
N MET A 209 2.29 25.47 -30.75
CA MET A 209 1.95 26.87 -31.05
C MET A 209 2.94 27.49 -32.05
N VAL A 210 4.24 27.21 -31.89
CA VAL A 210 5.27 27.70 -32.84
C VAL A 210 5.05 27.14 -34.23
N MET A 211 4.77 25.83 -34.35
CA MET A 211 4.49 25.21 -35.65
C MET A 211 3.22 25.76 -36.31
N SER A 212 2.18 26.12 -35.54
CA SER A 212 0.97 26.72 -36.11
C SER A 212 1.21 28.15 -36.61
N GLU A 213 1.98 28.95 -35.86
CA GLU A 213 2.29 30.33 -36.25
C GLU A 213 3.15 30.38 -37.51
N GLU A 214 4.13 29.47 -37.64
CA GLU A 214 4.95 29.34 -38.84
C GLU A 214 4.10 28.97 -40.08
N SER A 215 3.15 28.04 -39.94
CA SER A 215 2.24 27.69 -41.04
C SER A 215 1.30 28.82 -41.47
N ASP A 216 0.80 29.62 -40.52
CA ASP A 216 -0.05 30.77 -40.82
C ASP A 216 0.75 31.87 -41.51
N SER A 217 2.01 32.06 -41.11
CA SER A 217 2.91 33.01 -41.76
C SER A 217 3.24 32.62 -43.20
N GLU A 218 3.53 31.34 -43.46
CA GLU A 218 3.83 30.83 -44.80
C GLU A 218 2.62 30.99 -45.74
N PHE A 219 1.41 30.75 -45.23
CA PHE A 219 0.17 31.01 -45.98
C PHE A 219 -0.05 32.48 -46.34
N TYR A 220 0.40 33.42 -45.49
CA TYR A 220 0.26 34.85 -45.74
C TYR A 220 1.22 35.37 -46.82
N TYR A 221 2.38 34.75 -46.99
CA TYR A 221 3.39 35.14 -47.99
C TYR A 221 3.16 34.51 -49.38
N ASP A 222 2.30 33.50 -49.49
CA ASP A 222 1.95 32.81 -50.74
C ASP A 222 0.67 33.38 -51.44
N CYS A 223 0.12 34.49 -50.95
CA CYS A 223 -1.00 35.23 -51.57
C CYS A 223 -0.52 36.56 -52.19
#